data_AF-A0A1D9HD40-F1
#
_entry.id   AF-A0A1D9HD40-F1
#
_cell.length_a   1.000
_cell.length_b   1.000
_cell.length_c   1.000
_cell.angle_alpha   90.00
_cell.angle_beta   90.00
_cell.angle_gamma   90.00
#
_symmetry.space_group_name_H-M   'P 1'
#
loop_
_entity.id
_entity.type
_entity.pdbx_description
1 polymer ?
#
loop_
_entity_poly.entity_id
_entity_poly.type
_entity_poly.pdbx_seq_one_letter_code
_entity_poly.pdbx_strand_id
1 'polypeptide(L)'
;MKLPKSFHLSRSPDNTQACTTLKRDASRVLRRVACDLALRQRDYTIRSHRQRRRQADVVALHTDNLYLEIAHAPAEPAVSVRFRTCRGRNDLAGGRDNAVCLQSLGSPDGYAELLGTLRVLAGRRS
;
A
#
# COMPACT_ATOMS: atom_id res chain seq x y z
N MET A 1 -1.74 -13.00 3.79
CA MET A 1 -1.05 -12.33 4.93
C MET A 1 -2.12 -11.90 5.94
N LYS A 2 -1.89 -11.93 7.27
CA LYS A 2 -2.91 -11.45 8.22
C LYS A 2 -3.04 -9.93 8.18
N LEU A 3 -4.21 -9.43 7.78
CA LEU A 3 -4.50 -8.00 7.71
C LEU A 3 -4.86 -7.41 9.08
N PRO A 4 -4.42 -6.17 9.38
CA PRO A 4 -4.82 -5.45 10.59
C PRO A 4 -6.32 -5.16 10.60
N LYS A 5 -6.95 -5.21 11.79
CA LYS A 5 -8.38 -4.84 11.94
C LYS A 5 -8.67 -3.42 11.47
N SER A 6 -7.69 -2.51 11.62
CA SER A 6 -7.78 -1.12 11.17
C SER A 6 -8.05 -0.96 9.67
N PHE A 7 -7.88 -2.01 8.86
CA PHE A 7 -8.13 -1.97 7.42
C PHE A 7 -9.62 -2.11 7.07
N HIS A 8 -10.44 -2.59 8.00
CA HIS A 8 -11.87 -2.88 7.81
C HIS A 8 -12.78 -1.94 8.60
N LEU A 9 -12.22 -0.89 9.22
CA LEU A 9 -12.97 0.05 10.02
C LEU A 9 -13.17 1.34 9.24
N SER A 10 -14.43 1.75 9.10
CA SER A 10 -14.75 3.15 8.77
C SER A 10 -14.31 4.04 9.94
N ARG A 11 -13.82 5.24 9.64
CA ARG A 11 -13.44 6.20 10.67
C ARG A 11 -13.69 7.64 10.23
N SER A 12 -13.96 8.48 11.22
CA SER A 12 -13.97 9.93 11.05
C SER A 12 -12.54 10.47 10.88
N PRO A 13 -12.29 11.46 9.99
CA PRO A 13 -10.98 12.09 9.83
C PRO A 13 -10.54 12.84 11.10
N ASP A 14 -11.47 13.21 11.96
CA ASP A 14 -11.20 13.91 13.22
C ASP A 14 -10.67 12.96 14.31
N ASN A 15 -10.82 11.64 14.12
CA ASN A 15 -10.26 10.65 15.03
C ASN A 15 -8.76 10.43 14.77
N THR A 16 -7.95 11.32 15.34
CA THR A 16 -6.49 11.34 15.19
C THR A 16 -5.83 10.03 15.65
N GLN A 17 -6.36 9.37 16.67
CA GLN A 17 -5.83 8.09 17.17
C GLN A 17 -6.06 6.95 16.16
N ALA A 18 -7.26 6.87 15.58
CA ALA A 18 -7.57 5.90 14.53
C ALA A 18 -6.71 6.13 13.27
N CYS A 19 -6.52 7.40 12.89
CA CYS A 19 -5.63 7.80 11.79
C CYS A 19 -4.19 7.37 12.02
N THR A 20 -3.66 7.60 13.23
CA THR A 20 -2.29 7.22 13.61
C THR A 20 -2.12 5.70 13.62
N THR A 21 -3.12 4.97 14.14
CA THR A 21 -3.12 3.50 14.19
C THR A 21 -3.05 2.91 12.79
N LEU A 22 -3.90 3.39 11.87
CA LEU A 22 -3.85 2.92 10.49
C LEU A 22 -2.51 3.25 9.83
N LYS A 23 -1.97 4.46 10.00
CA LYS A 23 -0.68 4.82 9.40
C LYS A 23 0.43 3.86 9.85
N ARG A 24 0.43 3.50 11.13
CA ARG A 24 1.37 2.53 11.70
C ARG A 24 1.17 1.13 11.13
N ASP A 25 -0.08 0.67 11.07
CA ASP A 25 -0.45 -0.66 10.57
C ASP A 25 -0.17 -0.79 9.06
N ALA A 26 -0.56 0.20 8.25
CA ALA A 26 -0.27 0.26 6.83
C ALA A 26 1.24 0.28 6.57
N SER A 27 2.02 1.06 7.33
CA SER A 27 3.48 1.03 7.23
C SER A 27 4.06 -0.34 7.58
N ARG A 28 3.48 -1.06 8.55
CA ARG A 28 3.92 -2.42 8.92
C ARG A 28 3.63 -3.41 7.79
N VAL A 29 2.44 -3.35 7.21
CA VAL A 29 2.04 -4.17 6.06
C VAL A 29 2.96 -3.91 4.86
N LEU A 30 3.22 -2.65 4.54
CA LEU A 30 4.11 -2.30 3.42
C LEU A 30 5.57 -2.72 3.66
N ARG A 31 6.07 -2.63 4.89
CA ARG A 31 7.39 -3.19 5.25
C ARG A 31 7.41 -4.71 5.06
N ARG A 32 6.34 -5.41 5.45
CA ARG A 32 6.23 -6.85 5.24
C ARG A 32 6.27 -7.20 3.75
N VAL A 33 5.51 -6.48 2.92
CA VAL A 33 5.56 -6.64 1.46
C VAL A 33 6.98 -6.39 0.94
N ALA A 34 7.65 -5.34 1.40
CA ALA A 34 9.03 -5.05 0.99
C ALA A 34 9.99 -6.21 1.31
N CYS A 35 9.87 -6.79 2.50
CA CYS A 35 10.63 -7.96 2.91
C CYS A 35 10.31 -9.19 2.05
N ASP A 36 9.03 -9.48 1.80
CA ASP A 36 8.59 -10.63 1.01
C ASP A 36 8.96 -10.47 -0.50
N LEU A 37 9.16 -9.23 -0.95
CA LEU A 37 9.73 -8.89 -2.27
C LEU A 37 11.27 -8.89 -2.30
N ALA A 38 11.93 -9.18 -1.18
CA ALA A 38 13.39 -9.14 -1.02
C ALA A 38 14.02 -7.78 -1.40
N LEU A 39 13.33 -6.68 -1.10
CA LEU A 39 13.84 -5.32 -1.31
C LEU A 39 14.79 -4.93 -0.17
N ARG A 40 15.93 -4.32 -0.51
CA ARG A 40 16.84 -3.74 0.48
C ARG A 40 16.28 -2.41 0.97
N GLN A 41 16.65 -1.97 2.17
CA GLN A 41 16.19 -0.70 2.74
C GLN A 41 16.44 0.53 1.84
N ARG A 42 17.49 0.47 0.99
CA ARG A 42 17.83 1.51 0.02
C ARG A 42 17.01 1.47 -1.27
N ASP A 43 16.31 0.36 -1.55
CA ASP A 43 15.59 0.11 -2.80
C ASP A 43 14.15 0.66 -2.74
N TYR A 44 13.68 1.07 -1.55
CA TYR A 44 12.34 1.58 -1.36
C TYR A 44 12.29 2.69 -0.32
N THR A 45 11.23 3.48 -0.38
CA THR A 45 10.83 4.41 0.69
C THR A 45 9.38 4.15 1.06
N ILE A 46 9.05 4.28 2.34
CA ILE A 46 7.65 4.28 2.80
C ILE A 46 7.30 5.70 3.22
N ARG A 47 6.27 6.27 2.61
CA ARG A 47 5.84 7.65 2.87
C ARG A 47 4.37 7.69 3.23
N SER A 48 4.05 8.44 4.28
CA SER A 48 2.67 8.80 4.61
C SER A 48 2.39 10.22 4.15
N HIS A 49 1.26 10.45 3.49
CA HIS A 49 0.80 11.78 3.11
C HIS A 49 -0.73 11.85 3.14
N ARG A 50 -1.28 13.06 3.15
CA ARG A 50 -2.73 13.29 3.08
C ARG A 50 -3.10 13.78 1.68
N GLN A 51 -3.94 13.03 0.99
CA GLN A 51 -4.46 13.42 -0.32
C GLN A 51 -5.63 14.39 -0.11
N ARG A 52 -5.35 15.70 -0.17
CA ARG A 52 -6.31 16.75 0.18
C ARG A 52 -7.65 16.64 -0.57
N ARG A 53 -7.63 16.40 -1.89
CA ARG A 53 -8.85 16.30 -2.71
C ARG A 53 -9.82 15.20 -2.28
N ARG A 54 -9.30 14.08 -1.77
CA ARG A 54 -10.10 12.93 -1.31
C ARG A 54 -10.22 12.85 0.21
N GLN A 55 -9.62 13.82 0.91
CA GLN A 55 -9.39 13.78 2.36
C GLN A 55 -8.80 12.46 2.87
N ALA A 56 -8.07 11.75 2.01
CA ALA A 56 -7.62 10.40 2.28
C ALA A 56 -6.22 10.40 2.92
N ASP A 57 -6.03 9.57 3.94
CA ASP A 57 -4.70 9.23 4.41
C ASP A 57 -4.12 8.13 3.52
N VAL A 58 -2.93 8.38 2.97
CA VAL A 58 -2.24 7.47 2.07
C VAL A 58 -0.90 7.10 2.68
N VAL A 59 -0.60 5.80 2.71
CA VAL A 59 0.74 5.28 2.99
C VAL A 59 1.18 4.49 1.78
N ALA A 60 2.35 4.81 1.23
CA ALA A 60 2.84 4.19 0.01
C ALA A 60 4.25 3.64 0.18
N LEU A 61 4.49 2.45 -0.39
CA LEU A 61 5.81 1.90 -0.68
C LEU A 61 6.18 2.32 -2.10
N HIS A 62 7.31 2.99 -2.23
CA HIS A 62 7.79 3.53 -3.50
C HIS A 62 9.20 3.02 -3.78
N THR A 63 9.35 2.28 -4.87
CA THR A 63 10.64 1.85 -5.44
C THR A 63 10.93 2.64 -6.71
N ASP A 64 11.97 2.27 -7.46
CA ASP A 64 12.26 2.92 -8.74
C ASP A 64 11.28 2.52 -9.85
N ASN A 65 10.56 1.39 -9.71
CA ASN A 65 9.65 0.87 -10.75
C ASN A 65 8.22 0.58 -10.24
N LEU A 66 8.00 0.56 -8.92
CA LEU A 66 6.75 0.16 -8.29
C LEU A 66 6.30 1.19 -7.27
N TYR A 67 5.03 1.57 -7.37
CA TYR A 67 4.31 2.36 -6.38
C TYR A 67 3.13 1.55 -5.86
N LEU A 68 3.16 1.14 -4.58
CA LEU A 68 2.08 0.41 -3.91
C LEU A 68 1.53 1.28 -2.77
N GLU A 69 0.25 1.61 -2.83
CA GLU A 69 -0.42 2.47 -1.85
C GLU A 69 -1.54 1.76 -1.10
N ILE A 70 -1.68 2.18 0.16
CA ILE A 70 -2.82 1.89 1.02
C ILE A 70 -3.43 3.24 1.36
N ALA A 71 -4.64 3.48 0.87
CA ALA A 71 -5.35 4.74 1.00
C ALA A 71 -6.68 4.52 1.71
N HIS A 72 -7.02 5.41 2.65
CA HIS A 72 -8.30 5.39 3.33
C HIS A 72 -8.95 6.76 3.28
N ALA A 73 -10.12 6.83 2.66
CA ALA A 73 -10.96 8.02 2.67
C ALA A 73 -12.05 7.85 3.75
N PRO A 74 -12.43 8.91 4.47
CA PRO A 74 -13.46 8.85 5.52
C PRO A 74 -14.79 8.20 5.13
N ALA A 75 -15.21 8.40 3.88
CA ALA A 75 -16.47 7.88 3.36
C ALA A 75 -16.42 6.37 3.03
N GLU A 76 -15.23 5.75 3.05
CA GLU A 76 -15.05 4.37 2.66
C GLU A 76 -15.15 3.44 3.88
N PRO A 77 -15.84 2.29 3.76
CA PRO A 77 -15.98 1.33 4.86
C PRO A 77 -14.67 0.59 5.18
N ALA A 78 -13.70 0.63 4.26
CA ALA A 78 -12.42 -0.05 4.38
C ALA A 78 -11.31 0.75 3.69
N VAL A 79 -10.07 0.27 3.81
CA VAL A 79 -8.95 0.83 3.05
C VAL A 79 -9.00 0.35 1.60
N SER A 80 -8.52 1.19 0.68
CA SER A 80 -8.22 0.79 -0.70
C SER A 80 -6.73 0.47 -0.81
N VAL A 81 -6.40 -0.62 -1.50
CA VAL A 81 -5.02 -1.00 -1.82
C VAL A 81 -4.86 -0.98 -3.32
N ARG A 82 -3.84 -0.30 -3.83
CA ARG A 82 -3.59 -0.19 -5.27
C ARG A 82 -2.10 -0.21 -5.56
N PHE A 83 -1.73 -0.70 -6.73
CA PHE A 83 -0.36 -0.58 -7.23
C PHE A 83 -0.33 -0.06 -8.66
N ARG A 84 0.80 0.55 -9.03
CA ARG A 84 1.11 0.99 -10.39
C ARG A 84 2.61 0.94 -10.62
N THR A 85 3.00 0.96 -11.89
CA THR A 85 4.39 1.19 -12.27
C THR A 85 4.76 2.66 -12.10
N CYS A 86 6.02 2.97 -11.81
CA CYS A 86 6.54 4.33 -11.79
C CYS A 86 7.92 4.38 -12.45
N ARG A 87 8.42 5.59 -12.77
CA ARG A 87 9.77 5.83 -13.29
C ARG A 87 10.59 6.63 -12.29
N GLY A 88 11.25 5.92 -11.38
CA GLY A 88 12.01 6.49 -10.28
C GLY A 88 11.13 7.01 -9.14
N ARG A 89 11.75 7.28 -7.99
CA ARG A 89 11.07 7.63 -6.74
C ARG A 89 10.39 9.01 -6.69
N ASN A 90 10.54 9.80 -7.75
CA ASN A 90 9.91 11.11 -7.87
C ASN A 90 8.69 11.08 -8.80
N ASP A 91 8.43 9.97 -9.47
CA ASP A 91 7.24 9.79 -10.28
C ASP A 91 6.03 9.45 -9.39
N LEU A 92 5.15 10.45 -9.23
CA LEU A 92 3.93 10.34 -8.44
C LEU A 92 2.68 10.16 -9.32
N ALA A 93 2.84 10.11 -10.65
CA ALA A 93 1.74 9.92 -11.61
C ALA A 93 1.73 8.48 -12.13
N GLY A 94 2.90 7.91 -12.42
CA GLY A 94 3.09 6.52 -12.78
C GLY A 94 2.22 6.04 -13.95
N GLY A 95 2.15 4.71 -14.08
CA GLY A 95 1.18 4.02 -14.93
C GLY A 95 -0.21 3.97 -14.30
N ARG A 96 -1.10 3.20 -14.92
CA ARG A 96 -2.48 3.03 -14.44
C ARG A 96 -2.53 2.36 -13.06
N ASP A 97 -3.42 2.85 -12.21
CA ASP A 97 -3.75 2.21 -10.92
C ASP A 97 -4.39 0.84 -11.14
N ASN A 98 -3.88 -0.17 -10.43
CA ASN A 98 -4.43 -1.51 -10.36
C ASN A 98 -4.96 -1.73 -8.95
N ALA A 99 -6.28 -1.91 -8.82
CA ALA A 99 -6.90 -2.18 -7.53
C ALA A 99 -6.58 -3.60 -7.05
N VAL A 100 -6.29 -3.72 -5.75
CA VAL A 100 -6.06 -5.00 -5.09
C VAL A 100 -7.25 -5.28 -4.18
N CYS A 101 -7.88 -6.44 -4.37
CA CYS A 101 -8.94 -6.89 -3.49
C CYS A 101 -8.37 -7.19 -2.09
N LEU A 102 -8.93 -6.56 -1.05
CA LEU A 102 -8.52 -6.79 0.33
C LEU A 102 -8.70 -8.25 0.78
N GLN A 103 -9.74 -8.92 0.29
CA GLN A 103 -9.98 -10.34 0.60
C GLN A 103 -8.85 -11.22 0.05
N SER A 104 -8.45 -11.00 -1.21
CA SER A 104 -7.33 -11.70 -1.84
C SER A 104 -6.02 -11.44 -1.09
N LEU A 105 -5.77 -10.18 -0.66
CA LEU A 105 -4.59 -9.82 0.13
C LEU A 105 -4.54 -10.53 1.50
N GLY A 106 -5.70 -10.77 2.09
CA GLY A 106 -5.85 -11.54 3.33
C GLY A 106 -5.56 -13.03 3.16
N SER A 107 -5.91 -13.61 2.01
CA SER A 107 -5.69 -15.02 1.71
C SER A 107 -4.20 -15.35 1.45
N PRO A 108 -3.73 -16.58 1.73
CA PRO A 108 -2.38 -17.02 1.34
C PRO A 108 -2.16 -16.97 -0.17
N ASP A 109 -3.08 -17.55 -0.95
CA ASP A 109 -2.93 -17.70 -2.41
C ASP A 109 -3.00 -16.36 -3.12
N GLY A 110 -4.00 -15.53 -2.81
CA GLY A 110 -4.13 -14.20 -3.40
C GLY A 110 -2.97 -13.27 -3.02
N TYR A 111 -2.38 -13.43 -1.84
CA TYR A 111 -1.16 -12.71 -1.48
C TYR A 111 0.05 -13.19 -2.28
N ALA A 112 0.20 -14.49 -2.49
CA ALA A 112 1.28 -15.05 -3.29
C ALA A 112 1.20 -14.61 -4.76
N GLU A 113 0.00 -14.60 -5.35
CA GLU A 113 -0.27 -14.12 -6.71
C GLU A 113 0.08 -12.63 -6.86
N LEU A 114 -0.35 -11.80 -5.89
CA LEU A 114 0.02 -10.40 -5.85
C LEU A 114 1.55 -10.23 -5.79
N LEU A 115 2.22 -10.95 -4.89
CA LEU A 115 3.69 -10.88 -4.79
C LEU A 115 4.37 -11.30 -6.09
N GLY A 116 3.87 -12.33 -6.78
CA GLY A 116 4.37 -12.72 -8.11
C GLY A 116 4.29 -11.56 -9.10
N THR A 117 3.13 -10.89 -9.17
CA THR A 117 2.92 -9.72 -10.02
C THR A 117 3.87 -8.57 -9.65
N LEU A 118 3.94 -8.23 -8.36
CA LEU A 118 4.77 -7.14 -7.86
C LEU A 118 6.27 -7.39 -8.06
N ARG A 119 6.73 -8.65 -8.00
CA ARG A 119 8.13 -9.02 -8.30
C ARG A 119 8.50 -8.71 -9.73
N VAL A 120 7.64 -9.06 -10.68
CA VAL A 120 7.85 -8.74 -12.10
C VAL A 120 7.95 -7.22 -12.29
N LEU A 121 7.04 -6.45 -11.70
CA LEU A 121 7.02 -4.99 -11.83
C LEU A 121 8.20 -4.32 -11.12
N ALA A 122 8.67 -4.87 -9.99
CA ALA A 122 9.84 -4.37 -9.28
C ALA A 122 11.17 -4.73 -9.97
N GLY A 123 11.15 -5.40 -11.12
CA GLY A 123 12.35 -5.87 -11.82
C GLY A 123 13.07 -7.00 -11.08
N ARG A 124 12.37 -7.71 -10.20
CA ARG A 124 12.87 -8.86 -9.43
C ARG A 124 12.39 -10.14 -10.10
N ARG A 125 12.94 -10.44 -11.28
CA ARG A 125 12.81 -11.78 -11.86
C ARG A 125 13.64 -12.74 -10.99
N SER A 126 12.97 -13.71 -10.37
CA SER A 126 13.63 -14.90 -9.81
C SER A 126 14.20 -15.74 -10.94
#